data_AF-A0A2M8C562-F1
#
_entry.id   AF-A0A2M8C562-F1
#
_cell.length_a   1.000
_cell.length_b   1.000
_cell.length_c   1.000
_cell.angle_alpha   90.00
_cell.angle_beta   90.00
_cell.angle_gamma   90.00
#
_symmetry.space_group_name_H-M   'P 1'
#
loop_
_entity.id
_entity.type
_entity.pdbx_description
1 polymer ?
#
loop_
_entity_poly.entity_id
_entity_poly.type
_entity_poly.pdbx_seq_one_letter_code
_entity_poly.pdbx_strand_id
1 'polypeptide(L)'
;RRVGKTFPAFAEIEQPVKHALEKPRARLEGRRGIILEAYFRVINLIERVTRFSMESQMTLREFLKVVKPDIGGAAEAFSGMTNLAEVILYSPYKPQEGDVLKAKKLASRIMEALTSGKP
;
A
#
# COMPACT_ATOMS: atom_id res chain seq x y z
N ARG A 1 65.05 7.38 0.38
CA ARG A 1 64.60 6.42 -0.67
C ARG A 1 63.15 6.08 -0.38
N ARG A 2 62.23 6.41 -1.30
CA ARG A 2 60.79 6.17 -1.21
C ARG A 2 60.50 4.68 -1.43
N VAL A 3 59.66 4.08 -0.59
CA VAL A 3 58.98 2.83 -0.94
C VAL A 3 57.53 3.22 -1.23
N GLY A 4 57.21 3.29 -2.53
CA GLY A 4 55.86 3.58 -3.00
C GLY A 4 54.93 2.43 -2.61
N LYS A 5 53.92 2.74 -1.81
CA LYS A 5 52.78 1.85 -1.61
C LYS A 5 51.84 2.06 -2.79
N THR A 6 51.84 1.10 -3.71
CA THR A 6 50.85 1.01 -4.78
C THR A 6 49.49 0.67 -4.16
N PHE A 7 48.56 1.61 -4.22
CA PHE A 7 47.15 1.34 -3.97
C PHE A 7 46.57 0.61 -5.18
N PRO A 8 45.84 -0.51 -5.02
CA PRO A 8 45.10 -1.07 -6.13
C PRO A 8 43.95 -0.12 -6.47
N ALA A 9 43.84 0.21 -7.76
CA ALA A 9 42.76 0.97 -8.35
C ALA A 9 41.42 0.29 -8.06
N PHE A 10 40.53 0.99 -7.36
CA PHE A 10 39.12 0.64 -7.38
C PHE A 10 38.59 1.05 -8.74
N ALA A 11 38.62 0.08 -9.67
CA ALA A 11 37.96 0.18 -10.95
C ALA A 11 36.46 0.46 -10.73
N GLU A 12 35.96 1.36 -11.55
CA GLU A 12 34.56 1.71 -11.73
C GLU A 12 33.67 0.47 -11.80
N ILE A 13 32.64 0.42 -10.96
CA ILE A 13 31.42 -0.31 -11.30
C ILE A 13 30.27 0.66 -11.06
N GLU A 14 30.06 1.54 -12.04
CA GLU A 14 28.72 2.03 -12.31
C GLU A 14 27.89 0.87 -12.84
N GLN A 15 26.96 0.38 -12.02
CA GLN A 15 25.76 -0.28 -12.54
C GLN A 15 24.56 0.36 -11.86
N PRO A 16 23.67 1.04 -12.59
CA PRO A 16 22.43 1.54 -12.03
C PRO A 16 21.57 0.32 -11.76
N VAL A 17 21.51 -0.09 -10.50
CA VAL A 17 20.63 -1.18 -10.11
C VAL A 17 19.21 -0.66 -10.29
N LYS A 18 18.61 -1.03 -11.42
CA LYS A 18 17.18 -0.88 -11.71
C LYS A 18 16.40 -1.82 -10.77
N HIS A 19 16.40 -1.50 -9.48
CA HIS A 19 15.38 -2.01 -8.59
C HIS A 19 14.11 -1.21 -8.88
N ALA A 20 13.42 -1.58 -9.96
CA ALA A 20 11.97 -1.51 -9.90
C ALA A 20 11.59 -2.30 -8.65
N LEU A 21 11.03 -1.63 -7.65
CA LEU A 21 10.44 -2.25 -6.47
C LEU A 21 9.43 -3.30 -6.97
N GLU A 22 9.87 -4.54 -7.11
CA GLU A 22 8.96 -5.66 -7.16
C GLU A 22 8.26 -5.66 -5.81
N LYS A 23 7.03 -5.11 -5.78
CA LYS A 23 6.16 -5.15 -4.61
C LYS A 23 6.22 -6.58 -4.08
N PRO A 24 6.59 -6.82 -2.81
CA PRO A 24 6.70 -8.17 -2.29
C PRO A 24 5.36 -8.87 -2.48
N ARG A 25 5.28 -9.76 -3.48
CA ARG A 25 4.24 -10.77 -3.56
C ARG A 25 4.59 -11.87 -2.54
N ALA A 26 4.87 -11.48 -1.29
CA ALA A 26 4.74 -12.41 -0.18
C ALA A 26 3.36 -13.02 -0.38
N ARG A 27 3.27 -14.35 -0.58
CA ARG A 27 1.99 -14.99 -0.85
C ARG A 27 1.10 -14.70 0.34
N LEU A 28 0.23 -13.70 0.20
CA LEU A 28 -0.68 -13.29 1.23
C LEU A 28 -1.76 -14.38 1.22
N GLU A 29 -1.47 -15.49 1.87
CA GLU A 29 -2.36 -16.65 1.94
C GLU A 29 -3.25 -16.54 3.18
N GLY A 30 -4.39 -17.22 3.14
CA GLY A 30 -5.38 -17.20 4.21
C GLY A 30 -6.01 -15.82 4.46
N ARG A 31 -6.44 -15.58 5.70
CA ARG A 31 -7.23 -14.38 6.05
C ARG A 31 -6.48 -13.06 5.86
N ARG A 32 -5.16 -13.03 6.10
CA ARG A 32 -4.34 -11.83 5.82
C ARG A 32 -4.39 -11.45 4.35
N GLY A 33 -4.28 -12.45 3.47
CA GLY A 33 -4.45 -12.33 2.03
C GLY A 33 -5.73 -11.64 1.62
N ILE A 34 -6.83 -12.18 2.08
CA ILE A 34 -8.16 -11.70 1.72
C ILE A 34 -8.34 -10.22 2.13
N ILE A 35 -7.89 -9.85 3.33
CA ILE A 35 -7.99 -8.47 3.82
C ILE A 35 -7.13 -7.51 2.98
N LEU A 36 -5.88 -7.87 2.72
CA LEU A 36 -4.96 -7.02 1.96
C LEU A 36 -5.33 -6.94 0.48
N GLU A 37 -5.84 -8.01 -0.11
CA GLU A 37 -6.38 -7.99 -1.47
C GLU A 37 -7.57 -7.01 -1.55
N ALA A 38 -8.48 -7.06 -0.58
CA ALA A 38 -9.59 -6.11 -0.53
C ALA A 38 -9.09 -4.66 -0.37
N TYR A 39 -8.03 -4.43 0.42
CA TYR A 39 -7.42 -3.12 0.57
C TYR A 39 -6.82 -2.62 -0.75
N PHE A 40 -6.02 -3.43 -1.44
CA PHE A 40 -5.41 -3.04 -2.72
C PHE A 40 -6.44 -2.79 -3.81
N ARG A 41 -7.54 -3.56 -3.85
CA ARG A 41 -8.66 -3.28 -4.76
C ARG A 41 -9.27 -1.90 -4.50
N VAL A 42 -9.43 -1.52 -3.23
CA VAL A 42 -9.92 -0.20 -2.84
C VAL A 42 -8.93 0.91 -3.20
N ILE A 43 -7.64 0.73 -2.96
CA ILE A 43 -6.59 1.68 -3.37
C ILE A 43 -6.69 1.94 -4.87
N ASN A 44 -6.70 0.88 -5.69
CA ASN A 44 -6.79 1.02 -7.15
C ASN A 44 -8.06 1.75 -7.61
N LEU A 45 -9.16 1.66 -6.86
CA LEU A 45 -10.37 2.43 -7.15
C LEU A 45 -10.17 3.91 -6.80
N ILE A 46 -9.66 4.20 -5.61
CA ILE A 46 -9.41 5.57 -5.14
C ILE A 46 -8.41 6.28 -6.05
N GLU A 47 -7.31 5.63 -6.45
CA GLU A 47 -6.34 6.22 -7.38
C GLU A 47 -6.99 6.59 -8.72
N ARG A 48 -7.90 5.75 -9.22
CA ARG A 48 -8.64 6.04 -10.47
C ARG A 48 -9.61 7.21 -10.33
N VAL A 49 -10.31 7.31 -9.20
CA VAL A 49 -11.30 8.37 -8.95
C VAL A 49 -10.63 9.71 -8.66
N THR A 50 -9.62 9.71 -7.81
CA THR A 50 -8.91 10.93 -7.37
C THR A 50 -7.81 11.39 -8.32
N ARG A 51 -7.38 10.51 -9.23
CA ARG A 51 -6.17 10.70 -10.07
C ARG A 51 -4.89 10.86 -9.26
N PHE A 52 -4.93 10.58 -7.96
CA PHE A 52 -3.77 10.61 -7.07
C PHE A 52 -3.26 9.18 -6.85
N SER A 53 -2.01 8.91 -7.26
CA SER A 53 -1.40 7.60 -7.05
C SER A 53 -0.60 7.56 -5.76
N MET A 54 -0.66 6.42 -5.07
CA MET A 54 0.12 6.17 -3.87
C MET A 54 1.59 5.91 -4.24
N GLU A 55 2.46 6.82 -3.83
CA GLU A 55 3.90 6.68 -4.01
C GLU A 55 4.50 5.61 -3.08
N SER A 56 5.60 4.97 -3.48
CA SER A 56 6.24 3.90 -2.72
C SER A 56 6.75 4.33 -1.34
N GLN A 57 7.13 5.59 -1.19
CA GLN A 57 7.61 6.20 0.05
C GLN A 57 6.48 6.62 0.99
N MET A 58 5.24 6.65 0.49
CA MET A 58 4.09 7.12 1.23
C MET A 58 3.56 6.02 2.14
N THR A 59 3.24 6.38 3.38
CA THR A 59 2.55 5.49 4.32
C THR A 59 1.06 5.39 4.00
N LEU A 60 0.40 4.33 4.47
CA LEU A 60 -1.05 4.16 4.29
C LEU A 60 -1.85 5.33 4.88
N ARG A 61 -1.39 5.88 6.02
CA ARG A 61 -1.97 7.07 6.68
C ARG A 61 -1.78 8.35 5.89
N GLU A 62 -0.60 8.57 5.32
CA GLU A 62 -0.36 9.74 4.47
C GLU A 62 -1.24 9.69 3.24
N PHE A 63 -1.31 8.54 2.57
CA PHE A 63 -2.20 8.36 1.43
C PHE A 63 -3.66 8.66 1.81
N LEU A 64 -4.14 8.11 2.92
CA LEU A 64 -5.46 8.43 3.47
C LEU A 64 -5.65 9.94 3.67
N LYS A 65 -4.70 10.63 4.31
CA LYS A 65 -4.83 12.08 4.55
C LYS A 65 -4.96 12.87 3.26
N VAL A 66 -4.22 12.49 2.22
CA VAL A 66 -4.24 13.18 0.92
C VAL A 66 -5.57 12.97 0.20
N VAL A 67 -6.04 11.73 0.10
CA VAL A 67 -7.25 11.42 -0.71
C VAL A 67 -8.55 11.64 0.04
N LYS A 68 -8.52 11.74 1.37
CA LYS A 68 -9.72 11.87 2.22
C LYS A 68 -10.67 13.01 1.79
N PRO A 69 -10.20 14.22 1.42
CA PRO A 69 -11.08 15.30 0.96
C PRO A 69 -11.82 14.95 -0.33
N ASP A 70 -11.22 14.15 -1.22
CA ASP A 70 -11.72 13.89 -2.57
C ASP A 70 -12.66 12.69 -2.66
N ILE A 71 -12.68 11.83 -1.63
CA ILE A 71 -13.49 10.60 -1.61
C ILE A 71 -14.79 10.73 -0.82
N GLY A 72 -15.10 11.92 -0.29
CA GLY A 72 -16.38 12.28 0.32
C GLY A 72 -16.94 11.21 1.29
N GLY A 73 -18.13 10.69 0.99
CA GLY A 73 -18.81 9.69 1.81
C GLY A 73 -18.06 8.36 2.01
N ALA A 74 -17.03 8.07 1.21
CA ALA A 74 -16.17 6.91 1.38
C ALA A 74 -15.07 7.11 2.44
N ALA A 75 -14.81 8.35 2.88
CA ALA A 75 -13.70 8.71 3.76
C ALA A 75 -13.63 7.90 5.05
N GLU A 76 -14.76 7.75 5.75
CA GLU A 76 -14.81 7.01 7.02
C GLU A 76 -14.54 5.51 6.81
N ALA A 77 -15.17 4.92 5.80
CA ALA A 77 -14.97 3.52 5.46
C ALA A 77 -13.52 3.25 5.02
N PHE A 78 -12.92 4.17 4.25
CA PHE A 78 -11.52 4.05 3.84
C PHE A 78 -10.54 4.20 5.01
N SER A 79 -10.85 5.08 5.97
CA SER A 79 -10.08 5.16 7.23
C SER A 79 -10.13 3.85 8.01
N GLY A 80 -11.31 3.23 8.12
CA GLY A 80 -11.46 1.93 8.78
C GLY A 80 -10.68 0.82 8.06
N MET A 81 -10.68 0.83 6.73
CA MET A 81 -9.95 -0.14 5.92
C MET A 81 -8.44 0.04 6.06
N THR A 82 -7.97 1.29 6.07
CA THR A 82 -6.56 1.66 6.29
C THR A 82 -6.08 1.18 7.65
N ASN A 83 -6.82 1.45 8.71
CA ASN A 83 -6.48 0.98 10.07
C ASN A 83 -6.39 -0.56 10.12
N LEU A 84 -7.32 -1.25 9.47
CA LEU A 84 -7.28 -2.72 9.42
C LEU A 84 -6.05 -3.21 8.66
N ALA A 85 -5.74 -2.64 7.50
CA ALA A 85 -4.55 -2.98 6.73
C ALA A 85 -3.25 -2.75 7.51
N GLU A 86 -3.13 -1.63 8.24
CA GLU A 86 -1.98 -1.36 9.10
C GLU A 86 -1.79 -2.42 10.18
N VAL A 87 -2.87 -2.83 10.86
CA VAL A 87 -2.82 -3.91 11.85
C VAL A 87 -2.36 -5.22 11.21
N ILE A 88 -2.83 -5.53 10.00
CA ILE A 88 -2.43 -6.74 9.27
C ILE A 88 -0.99 -6.68 8.76
N LEU A 89 -0.43 -5.50 8.48
CA LEU A 89 0.93 -5.38 7.96
C LEU A 89 1.99 -5.26 9.05
N TYR A 90 1.68 -4.51 10.11
CA TYR A 90 2.69 -4.04 11.06
C TYR A 90 2.57 -4.68 12.45
N SER A 91 1.58 -5.55 12.67
CA SER A 91 1.40 -6.25 13.95
C SER A 91 1.46 -7.78 13.81
N PRO A 92 1.91 -8.49 14.85
CA PRO A 92 1.81 -9.96 14.93
C PRO A 92 0.37 -10.46 15.05
N TYR A 93 -0.63 -9.58 15.07
CA TYR A 93 -2.05 -9.91 15.13
C TYR A 93 -2.44 -10.97 14.08
N LYS A 94 -3.19 -11.99 14.49
CA LYS A 94 -3.72 -13.03 13.61
C LYS A 94 -5.19 -12.73 13.30
N PRO A 95 -5.55 -12.35 12.06
CA PRO A 95 -6.93 -12.02 11.73
C PRO A 95 -7.87 -13.20 11.91
N GLN A 96 -9.06 -12.88 12.43
CA GLN A 96 -10.18 -13.79 12.60
C GLN A 96 -11.21 -13.60 11.49
N GLU A 97 -12.25 -14.44 11.48
CA GLU A 97 -13.30 -14.38 10.47
C GLU A 97 -14.05 -13.03 10.50
N GLY A 98 -14.23 -12.46 11.68
CA GLY A 98 -14.83 -11.13 11.85
C GLY A 98 -14.06 -10.01 11.14
N ASP A 99 -12.74 -10.10 11.08
CA ASP A 99 -11.91 -9.11 10.38
C ASP A 99 -12.07 -9.21 8.87
N VAL A 100 -12.19 -10.43 8.35
CA VAL A 100 -12.47 -10.66 6.93
C VAL A 100 -13.82 -10.09 6.55
N LEU A 101 -14.85 -10.34 7.37
CA LEU A 101 -16.19 -9.79 7.15
C LEU A 101 -16.17 -8.25 7.23
N LYS A 102 -15.44 -7.69 8.19
CA LYS A 102 -15.26 -6.25 8.34
C LYS A 102 -14.57 -5.64 7.13
N ALA A 103 -13.49 -6.25 6.63
CA ALA A 103 -12.78 -5.79 5.43
C ALA A 103 -13.70 -5.80 4.21
N LYS A 104 -14.46 -6.88 4.00
CA LYS A 104 -15.44 -6.97 2.91
C LYS A 104 -16.51 -5.88 3.01
N LYS A 105 -17.10 -5.68 4.20
CA LYS A 105 -18.12 -4.65 4.43
C LYS A 105 -17.58 -3.24 4.16
N LEU A 106 -16.37 -2.93 4.64
CA LEU A 106 -15.73 -1.64 4.38
C LEU A 106 -15.46 -1.45 2.89
N ALA A 107 -14.91 -2.46 2.22
CA ALA A 107 -14.66 -2.42 0.78
C ALA A 107 -15.95 -2.19 -0.02
N SER A 108 -17.04 -2.90 0.27
CA SER A 108 -18.34 -2.70 -0.37
C SER A 108 -18.85 -1.27 -0.19
N ARG A 109 -18.81 -0.72 1.03
CA ARG A 109 -19.25 0.67 1.30
C ARG A 109 -18.44 1.69 0.50
N ILE A 110 -17.12 1.48 0.36
CA ILE A 110 -16.26 2.36 -0.43
C ILE A 110 -16.61 2.26 -1.91
N MET A 111 -16.77 1.03 -2.42
CA MET A 111 -17.14 0.82 -3.82
C MET A 111 -18.48 1.48 -4.12
N GLU A 112 -19.51 1.23 -3.30
CA GLU A 112 -20.83 1.84 -3.44
C GLU A 112 -20.74 3.37 -3.42
N ALA A 113 -20.03 3.97 -2.46
CA ALA A 113 -19.92 5.41 -2.35
C ALA A 113 -19.20 6.06 -3.55
N LEU A 114 -18.23 5.37 -4.16
CA LEU A 114 -17.42 5.90 -5.25
C LEU A 114 -17.94 5.54 -6.65
N THR A 115 -18.81 4.55 -6.78
CA THR A 115 -19.40 4.15 -8.09
C THR A 115 -20.85 4.57 -8.27
N SER A 116 -21.59 4.78 -7.17
CA SER A 116 -23.00 5.22 -7.22
C SER A 116 -23.16 6.70 -7.58
N GLY A 117 -22.06 7.47 -7.56
CA GLY A 117 -21.98 8.82 -8.12
C GLY A 117 -21.57 8.80 -9.58
N LYS A 118 -22.43 8.26 -10.46
CA LYS A 118 -22.37 8.65 -11.89
C LYS A 118 -23.02 10.03 -12.02
N PRO A 119 -22.46 10.96 -12.82
CA PRO A 119 -23.20 12.16 -13.23
C PRO A 119 -24.50 11.79 -13.96
#